data_AF-A0A0N4XR66-F1
#
_entry.id   AF-A0A0N4XR66-F1
#
_cell.length_a   1.000
_cell.length_b   1.000
_cell.length_c   1.000
_cell.angle_alpha   90.00
_cell.angle_beta   90.00
_cell.angle_gamma   90.00
#
_symmetry.space_group_name_H-M   'P 1'
#
loop_
_entity.id
_entity.type
_entity.pdbx_description
1 polymer ?
#
loop_
_entity_poly.entity_id
_entity_poly.type
_entity_poly.pdbx_seq_one_letter_code
_entity_poly.pdbx_strand_id
1 'polypeptide(L)'
;MLGHNSNTVYQITNYYNDKVQVRKNHVHKSVYRIAKVVQDVLKDVESQEPRFISTLVESNGRYDGLIVHSPHEYEAILYLNQMGVFNFVDDGSIQGCAVLKLSDGRKRSMSLWVEFITASGYLSARKIRSRFQTLVGQVVEKPPFRDYCKLLTDTSDVRLRVDDKYVVQITCAFRCNGIWPRSA
;
A
#
# COMPACT_ATOMS: atom_id res chain seq x y z
N MET A 1 -2.62 20.09 -40.80
CA MET A 1 -2.73 20.41 -39.36
C MET A 1 -4.07 19.88 -38.88
N LEU A 2 -4.10 18.82 -38.07
CA LEU A 2 -5.34 18.24 -37.55
C LEU A 2 -5.93 19.21 -36.52
N GLY A 3 -6.97 19.94 -36.94
CA GLY A 3 -7.66 20.94 -36.15
C GLY A 3 -8.35 20.29 -34.95
N HIS A 4 -8.10 20.84 -33.76
CA HIS A 4 -8.84 20.50 -32.55
C HIS A 4 -10.32 20.86 -32.78
N ASN A 5 -11.22 19.88 -32.68
CA ASN A 5 -12.65 20.15 -32.73
C ASN A 5 -13.05 20.99 -31.51
N SER A 6 -13.30 22.28 -31.74
CA SER A 6 -13.58 23.26 -30.68
C SER A 6 -14.79 22.88 -29.82
N ASN A 7 -15.79 22.24 -30.41
CA ASN A 7 -16.96 21.74 -29.68
C ASN A 7 -16.57 20.61 -28.72
N THR A 8 -15.71 19.68 -29.14
CA THR A 8 -15.20 18.62 -28.27
C THR A 8 -14.40 19.17 -27.09
N VAL A 9 -13.52 20.16 -27.34
CA VAL A 9 -12.75 20.81 -26.27
C VAL A 9 -13.68 21.47 -25.26
N TYR A 10 -14.68 22.22 -25.74
CA TYR A 10 -15.68 22.87 -24.89
C TYR A 10 -16.43 21.85 -24.00
N GLN A 11 -16.92 20.75 -24.57
CA GLN A 11 -17.63 19.72 -23.83
C GLN A 11 -16.75 19.02 -22.79
N ILE A 12 -15.48 18.73 -23.12
CA ILE A 12 -14.53 18.14 -22.17
C ILE A 12 -14.23 19.10 -21.03
N THR A 13 -14.04 20.40 -21.32
CA THR A 13 -13.83 21.42 -20.30
C THR A 13 -15.01 21.53 -19.34
N ASN A 14 -16.24 21.54 -19.87
CA ASN A 14 -17.45 21.55 -19.04
C ASN A 14 -17.55 20.29 -18.19
N TYR A 15 -17.35 19.10 -18.78
CA TYR A 15 -17.36 17.85 -18.02
C TYR A 15 -16.29 17.83 -16.92
N TYR A 16 -15.10 18.36 -17.20
CA TYR A 16 -14.04 18.48 -16.20
C TYR A 16 -14.46 19.40 -15.04
N ASN A 17 -15.00 20.57 -15.34
CA ASN A 17 -15.42 21.54 -14.33
C ASN A 17 -16.62 21.05 -13.51
N ASP A 18 -17.59 20.38 -14.13
CA ASP A 18 -18.85 20.01 -13.47
C ASP A 18 -18.81 18.64 -12.81
N LYS A 19 -18.13 17.66 -13.41
CA LYS A 19 -18.12 16.26 -12.94
C LYS A 19 -16.79 15.90 -12.28
N VAL A 20 -15.67 16.24 -12.92
CA VAL A 20 -14.35 15.86 -12.40
C VAL A 20 -14.01 16.66 -11.13
N GLN A 21 -14.28 17.97 -11.07
CA GLN A 21 -14.04 18.77 -9.86
C GLN A 21 -14.89 18.30 -8.67
N VAL A 22 -16.18 18.02 -8.90
CA VAL A 22 -17.08 17.50 -7.85
C VAL A 22 -16.55 16.16 -7.32
N ARG A 23 -16.13 15.25 -8.20
CA ARG A 23 -15.49 13.98 -7.79
C ARG A 23 -14.20 14.22 -7.02
N LYS A 24 -13.32 15.11 -7.48
CA LYS A 24 -12.05 15.44 -6.80
C LYS A 24 -12.30 15.93 -5.37
N ASN A 25 -13.25 16.85 -5.19
CA ASN A 25 -13.59 17.38 -3.87
C ASN A 25 -14.19 16.32 -2.94
N HIS A 26 -15.04 15.43 -3.47
CA HIS A 26 -15.59 14.31 -2.71
C HIS A 26 -14.48 13.35 -2.26
N VAL A 27 -13.65 12.90 -3.20
CA VAL A 27 -12.55 11.96 -2.94
C VAL A 27 -11.54 12.55 -1.97
N HIS A 28 -11.21 13.84 -2.09
CA HIS A 28 -10.24 14.48 -1.21
C HIS A 28 -10.63 14.42 0.28
N LYS A 29 -11.93 14.65 0.59
CA LYS A 29 -12.44 14.50 1.96
C LYS A 29 -12.31 13.07 2.47
N SER A 30 -12.66 12.09 1.65
CA SER A 30 -12.55 10.67 2.00
C SER A 30 -11.10 10.24 2.17
N VAL A 31 -10.18 10.72 1.32
CA VAL A 31 -8.74 10.47 1.42
C VAL A 31 -8.18 10.88 2.78
N TYR A 32 -8.52 12.07 3.28
CA TYR A 32 -8.06 12.53 4.60
C TYR A 32 -8.53 11.60 5.73
N ARG A 33 -9.82 11.20 5.70
CA ARG A 33 -10.37 10.24 6.67
C ARG A 33 -9.63 8.89 6.60
N ILE A 34 -9.43 8.35 5.40
CA ILE A 34 -8.77 7.06 5.19
C ILE A 34 -7.31 7.11 5.64
N ALA A 35 -6.57 8.15 5.24
CA ALA A 35 -5.18 8.33 5.65
C ALA A 35 -5.03 8.38 7.17
N LYS A 36 -5.93 9.10 7.85
CA LYS A 36 -5.94 9.19 9.31
C LYS A 36 -6.18 7.83 9.98
N VAL A 37 -7.17 7.07 9.51
CA VAL A 37 -7.45 5.72 10.03
C VAL A 37 -6.26 4.79 9.81
N VAL A 38 -5.64 4.83 8.62
CA VAL A 38 -4.44 4.01 8.33
C VAL A 38 -3.28 4.39 9.24
N GLN A 39 -3.01 5.68 9.46
CA GLN A 39 -1.95 6.14 10.36
C GLN A 39 -2.19 5.70 11.80
N ASP A 40 -3.42 5.83 12.30
CA ASP A 40 -3.76 5.46 13.68
C ASP A 40 -3.66 3.94 13.87
N VAL A 41 -4.13 3.14 12.92
CA VAL A 41 -3.96 1.67 12.94
C VAL A 41 -2.48 1.29 12.90
N LEU A 42 -1.70 1.90 12.00
CA LEU A 42 -0.27 1.60 11.86
C LEU A 42 0.53 1.98 13.09
N LYS A 43 0.17 3.06 13.80
CA LYS A 43 0.79 3.44 15.07
C LYS A 43 0.65 2.36 16.13
N ASP A 44 -0.54 1.77 16.25
CA ASP A 44 -0.81 0.70 17.20
C ASP A 44 -0.16 -0.63 16.77
N VAL A 45 -0.05 -0.88 15.45
CA VAL A 45 0.74 -2.00 14.92
C VAL A 45 2.22 -1.82 15.26
N GLU A 46 2.78 -0.63 15.05
CA GLU A 46 4.18 -0.31 15.35
C GLU A 46 4.50 -0.52 16.83
N SER A 47 3.56 -0.22 17.73
CA SER A 47 3.71 -0.50 19.17
C SER A 47 3.90 -1.98 19.51
N GLN A 48 3.36 -2.88 18.68
CA GLN A 48 3.47 -4.33 18.83
C GLN A 48 4.62 -4.91 18.01
N GLU A 49 4.95 -4.29 16.89
CA GLU A 49 6.00 -4.71 15.96
C GLU A 49 6.66 -3.48 15.32
N PRO A 50 7.76 -2.98 15.90
CA PRO A 50 8.42 -1.73 15.49
C PRO A 50 8.97 -1.69 14.06
N ARG A 51 8.96 -2.83 13.35
CA ARG A 51 9.39 -2.91 11.95
C ARG A 51 8.33 -2.42 10.97
N PHE A 52 7.06 -2.33 11.37
CA PHE A 52 5.94 -1.85 10.54
C PHE A 52 5.66 -0.36 10.77
N ILE A 53 6.65 0.48 10.51
CA ILE A 53 6.58 1.93 10.70
C ILE A 53 5.74 2.55 9.58
N SER A 54 4.78 3.41 9.93
CA SER A 54 3.98 4.13 8.94
C SER A 54 4.85 5.06 8.08
N THR A 55 4.78 4.88 6.76
CA THR A 55 5.43 5.77 5.78
C THR A 55 4.47 6.76 5.14
N LEU A 56 3.22 6.82 5.63
CA LEU A 56 2.17 7.64 5.04
C LEU A 56 2.33 9.10 5.46
N VAL A 57 2.92 9.93 4.59
CA VAL A 57 3.19 11.35 4.85
C VAL A 57 2.38 12.21 3.88
N GLU A 58 1.76 13.26 4.41
CA GLU A 58 1.09 14.27 3.60
C GLU A 58 2.09 15.29 3.04
N SER A 59 2.01 15.55 1.74
CA SER A 59 2.74 16.61 1.06
C SER A 59 1.85 17.24 0.00
N ASN A 60 1.66 18.56 0.09
CA ASN A 60 0.85 19.35 -0.86
C ASN A 60 -0.56 18.78 -1.09
N GLY A 61 -1.24 18.34 -0.01
CA GLY A 61 -2.60 17.78 -0.08
C GLY A 61 -2.70 16.39 -0.70
N ARG A 62 -1.57 15.67 -0.83
CA ARG A 62 -1.49 14.28 -1.27
C ARG A 62 -0.72 13.45 -0.26
N TYR A 63 -1.08 12.18 -0.12
CA TYR A 63 -0.34 11.24 0.72
C TYR A 63 0.57 10.37 -0.15
N ASP A 64 1.88 10.33 0.13
CA ASP A 64 2.79 9.42 -0.58
C ASP A 64 2.40 7.97 -0.26
N GLY A 65 2.24 7.15 -1.30
CA GLY A 65 1.78 5.77 -1.18
C GLY A 65 0.28 5.56 -1.03
N LEU A 66 -0.57 6.60 -1.06
CA LEU A 66 -2.04 6.42 -1.10
C LEU A 66 -2.58 6.48 -2.53
N ILE A 67 -3.25 5.43 -2.95
CA ILE A 67 -3.84 5.25 -4.27
C ILE A 67 -5.37 5.23 -4.14
N VAL A 68 -6.05 5.92 -5.05
CA VAL A 68 -7.52 5.92 -5.14
C VAL A 68 -7.94 5.04 -6.31
N HIS A 69 -8.55 3.89 -6.02
CA HIS A 69 -9.10 2.99 -7.03
C HIS A 69 -10.52 3.41 -7.43
N SER A 70 -11.36 3.76 -6.44
CA SER A 70 -12.72 4.25 -6.64
C SER A 70 -13.09 5.30 -5.57
N PRO A 71 -14.26 5.96 -5.67
CA PRO A 71 -14.75 6.83 -4.59
C PRO A 71 -14.90 6.13 -3.22
N HIS A 72 -14.88 4.79 -3.19
CA HIS A 72 -15.03 4.00 -1.98
C HIS A 72 -13.90 3.00 -1.73
N GLU A 73 -12.92 2.89 -2.63
CA GLU A 73 -11.84 1.92 -2.56
C GLU A 73 -10.47 2.59 -2.69
N TYR A 74 -9.59 2.27 -1.74
CA TYR A 74 -8.29 2.89 -1.57
C TYR A 74 -7.23 1.82 -1.33
N GLU A 75 -5.99 2.18 -1.60
CA GLU A 75 -4.83 1.37 -1.26
C GLU A 75 -3.74 2.25 -0.65
N ALA A 76 -3.22 1.85 0.49
CA ALA A 76 -2.09 2.47 1.16
C ALA A 76 -0.87 1.55 1.08
N ILE A 77 0.20 2.04 0.46
CA ILE A 77 1.47 1.32 0.34
C ILE A 77 2.30 1.59 1.60
N LEU A 78 2.56 0.55 2.38
CA LEU A 78 3.44 0.58 3.53
C LEU A 78 4.86 0.18 3.09
N TYR A 79 5.75 1.16 2.97
CA TYR A 79 7.14 0.89 2.58
C TYR A 79 7.96 0.37 3.77
N LEU A 80 8.41 -0.88 3.65
CA LEU A 80 9.20 -1.56 4.66
C LEU A 80 10.69 -1.28 4.49
N ASN A 81 11.44 -1.24 5.60
CA ASN A 81 12.90 -1.11 5.57
C ASN A 81 13.57 -2.48 5.31
N GLN A 82 14.45 -2.60 4.32
CA GLN A 82 15.06 -3.88 3.91
C GLN A 82 16.55 -4.07 4.25
N MET A 83 17.24 -3.09 4.85
CA MET A 83 18.70 -3.14 5.15
C MET A 83 19.65 -3.47 3.97
N GLY A 84 19.17 -3.50 2.73
CA GLY A 84 20.01 -3.66 1.53
C GLY A 84 20.71 -5.03 1.38
N VAL A 85 20.23 -6.08 2.05
CA VAL A 85 20.86 -7.42 2.00
C VAL A 85 20.31 -8.34 0.90
N PHE A 86 19.22 -7.94 0.26
CA PHE A 86 18.55 -8.69 -0.81
C PHE A 86 18.88 -8.13 -2.20
N ASN A 87 19.03 -9.03 -3.15
CA ASN A 87 19.05 -8.73 -4.58
C ASN A 87 17.62 -8.80 -5.12
N PHE A 88 17.29 -7.83 -5.97
CA PHE A 88 16.11 -7.90 -6.84
C PHE A 88 16.41 -8.84 -8.01
N VAL A 89 15.57 -9.87 -8.18
CA VAL A 89 15.69 -10.86 -9.25
C VAL A 89 14.38 -10.87 -10.03
N ASP A 90 14.49 -10.51 -11.31
CA ASP A 90 13.42 -10.56 -12.29
C ASP A 90 13.90 -11.44 -13.44
N ASP A 91 13.47 -12.70 -13.40
CA ASP A 91 13.83 -13.76 -14.35
C ASP A 91 12.67 -14.18 -15.26
N GLY A 92 11.53 -13.50 -15.18
CA GLY A 92 10.34 -13.81 -15.96
C GLY A 92 9.61 -15.09 -15.54
N SER A 93 9.96 -15.71 -14.41
CA SER A 93 9.30 -16.91 -13.92
C SER A 93 7.79 -16.71 -13.65
N ILE A 94 7.40 -15.50 -13.23
CA ILE A 94 6.01 -15.11 -13.04
C ILE A 94 5.81 -13.72 -13.65
N GLN A 95 4.88 -13.60 -14.61
CA GLN A 95 4.62 -12.34 -15.29
C GLN A 95 4.16 -11.25 -14.29
N GLY A 96 4.79 -10.07 -14.36
CA GLY A 96 4.49 -8.93 -13.48
C GLY A 96 4.97 -9.11 -12.03
N CYS A 97 5.77 -10.13 -11.75
CA CYS A 97 6.32 -10.42 -10.42
C CYS A 97 7.84 -10.54 -10.46
N ALA A 98 8.46 -10.23 -9.34
CA ALA A 98 9.89 -10.41 -9.11
C ALA A 98 10.11 -10.99 -7.72
N VAL A 99 11.33 -11.45 -7.44
CA VAL A 99 11.68 -12.06 -6.16
C VAL A 99 12.86 -11.35 -5.50
N LEU A 100 12.84 -11.26 -4.18
CA LEU A 100 13.96 -10.78 -3.37
C LEU A 100 14.73 -11.98 -2.81
N LYS A 101 16.00 -12.10 -3.16
CA LYS A 101 16.88 -13.19 -2.73
C LYS A 101 18.09 -12.66 -1.99
N LEU A 102 18.49 -13.30 -0.90
CA LEU A 102 19.72 -12.92 -0.19
C LEU A 102 20.91 -12.85 -1.15
N SER A 103 21.68 -11.77 -1.05
CA SER A 103 22.92 -11.58 -1.82
C SER A 103 24.02 -12.56 -1.39
N ASP A 104 24.08 -12.86 -0.09
CA ASP A 104 24.99 -13.82 0.52
C ASP A 104 24.27 -14.46 1.73
N GLY A 105 24.34 -15.79 1.86
CA GLY A 105 23.74 -16.53 2.97
C GLY A 105 24.26 -16.09 4.34
N ARG A 106 25.50 -15.58 4.42
CA ARG A 106 26.09 -15.04 5.65
C ARG A 106 25.41 -13.76 6.14
N LYS A 107 24.75 -13.01 5.25
CA LYS A 107 24.00 -11.79 5.59
C LYS A 107 22.59 -12.07 6.11
N ARG A 108 22.19 -13.35 6.24
CA ARG A 108 20.85 -13.73 6.69
C ARG A 108 20.50 -13.11 8.05
N SER A 109 21.41 -13.18 9.01
CA SER A 109 21.23 -12.62 10.36
C SER A 109 21.25 -11.09 10.40
N MET A 110 21.72 -10.44 9.34
CA MET A 110 21.70 -8.98 9.21
C MET A 110 20.35 -8.45 8.70
N SER A 111 19.42 -9.31 8.28
CA SER A 111 18.12 -8.87 7.78
C SER A 111 17.17 -8.57 8.94
N LEU A 112 16.43 -7.45 8.87
CA LEU A 112 15.29 -7.20 9.76
C LEU A 112 14.20 -8.24 9.64
N TRP A 113 14.13 -8.99 8.54
CA TRP A 113 13.01 -9.87 8.20
C TRP A 113 13.44 -11.35 8.17
N VAL A 114 14.43 -11.70 8.99
CA VAL A 114 15.12 -12.99 8.97
C VAL A 114 14.17 -14.19 9.08
N GLU A 115 13.10 -14.08 9.86
CA GLU A 115 12.09 -15.13 10.05
C GLU A 115 11.23 -15.38 8.81
N PHE A 116 11.20 -14.42 7.88
CA PHE A 116 10.45 -14.50 6.62
C PHE A 116 11.31 -14.98 5.45
N ILE A 117 12.60 -15.22 5.68
CA ILE A 117 13.51 -15.78 4.68
C ILE A 117 13.33 -17.30 4.64
N THR A 118 13.02 -17.82 3.46
CA THR A 118 12.93 -19.26 3.18
C THR A 118 14.28 -19.97 3.33
N ALA A 119 14.28 -21.30 3.43
CA ALA A 119 15.52 -22.08 3.46
C ALA A 119 16.41 -21.82 2.23
N SER A 120 15.79 -21.60 1.07
CA SER A 120 16.40 -21.23 -0.21
C SER A 120 16.87 -19.76 -0.32
N GLY A 121 16.68 -18.94 0.72
CA GLY A 121 17.17 -17.56 0.76
C GLY A 121 16.24 -16.49 0.14
N TYR A 122 15.02 -16.84 -0.26
CA TYR A 122 14.03 -15.87 -0.74
C TYR A 122 13.24 -15.24 0.41
N LEU A 123 13.01 -13.93 0.34
CA LEU A 123 12.13 -13.22 1.26
C LEU A 123 10.66 -13.44 0.89
N SER A 124 9.89 -14.02 1.80
CA SER A 124 8.49 -14.39 1.51
C SER A 124 7.51 -13.24 1.75
N ALA A 125 7.03 -12.62 0.67
CA ALA A 125 5.96 -11.62 0.73
C ALA A 125 4.68 -12.15 1.41
N ARG A 126 4.33 -13.42 1.18
CA ARG A 126 3.16 -14.07 1.80
C ARG A 126 3.29 -14.17 3.32
N LYS A 127 4.47 -14.54 3.83
CA LYS A 127 4.67 -14.66 5.29
C LYS A 127 4.67 -13.28 5.96
N ILE A 128 5.30 -12.27 5.34
CA ILE A 128 5.24 -10.88 5.83
C ILE A 128 3.79 -10.40 5.90
N ARG A 129 3.03 -10.57 4.80
CA ARG A 129 1.62 -10.16 4.74
C ARG A 129 0.77 -10.88 5.78
N SER A 130 0.96 -12.19 5.96
CA SER A 130 0.22 -12.96 6.97
C SER A 130 0.51 -12.47 8.39
N ARG A 131 1.79 -12.20 8.72
CA ARG A 131 2.15 -11.59 10.02
C ARG A 131 1.50 -10.23 10.20
N PHE A 132 1.57 -9.38 9.18
CA PHE A 132 1.01 -8.04 9.20
C PHE A 132 -0.53 -8.08 9.35
N GLN A 133 -1.21 -8.99 8.66
CA GLN A 133 -2.66 -9.20 8.78
C GLN A 133 -3.06 -9.57 10.21
N THR A 134 -2.30 -10.46 10.86
CA THR A 134 -2.55 -10.82 12.27
C THR A 134 -2.41 -9.61 13.20
N LEU A 135 -1.36 -8.80 13.05
CA LEU A 135 -1.15 -7.60 13.85
C LEU A 135 -2.28 -6.58 13.65
N VAL A 136 -2.65 -6.32 12.39
CA VAL A 136 -3.74 -5.40 12.06
C VAL A 136 -5.06 -5.91 12.63
N GLY A 137 -5.36 -7.21 12.51
CA GLY A 137 -6.54 -7.83 13.09
C GLY A 137 -6.63 -7.60 14.61
N GLN A 138 -5.54 -7.82 15.33
CA GLN A 138 -5.46 -7.57 16.78
C GLN A 138 -5.66 -6.10 17.16
N VAL A 139 -5.20 -5.17 16.32
CA VAL A 139 -5.38 -3.72 16.55
C VAL A 139 -6.83 -3.31 16.34
N VAL A 140 -7.46 -3.71 15.24
CA VAL A 140 -8.81 -3.24 14.89
C VAL A 140 -9.92 -3.85 15.76
N GLU A 141 -9.63 -4.94 16.48
CA GLU A 141 -10.56 -5.51 17.48
C GLU A 141 -10.63 -4.68 18.77
N LYS A 142 -9.69 -3.75 19.00
CA LYS A 142 -9.64 -2.91 20.21
C LYS A 142 -10.41 -1.59 20.01
N PRO A 143 -11.04 -1.04 21.07
CA PRO A 143 -11.57 0.32 21.03
C PRO A 143 -10.44 1.35 20.81
N PRO A 144 -10.67 2.47 20.08
CA PRO A 144 -11.93 2.83 19.44
C PRO A 144 -12.12 2.23 18.03
N PHE A 145 -11.10 1.54 17.48
CA PHE A 145 -11.13 1.05 16.09
C PHE A 145 -12.31 0.13 15.82
N ARG A 146 -12.63 -0.77 16.76
CA ARG A 146 -13.72 -1.74 16.62
C ARG A 146 -15.06 -1.14 16.18
N ASP A 147 -15.32 0.11 16.56
CA ASP A 147 -16.60 0.76 16.33
C ASP A 147 -16.75 1.26 14.88
N TYR A 148 -15.64 1.47 14.15
CA TYR A 148 -15.66 2.06 12.81
C TYR A 148 -14.71 1.41 11.80
N CYS A 149 -13.89 0.43 12.21
CA CYS A 149 -12.88 -0.21 11.37
C CYS A 149 -12.89 -1.72 11.59
N LYS A 150 -13.06 -2.50 10.50
CA LYS A 150 -13.14 -3.97 10.55
C LYS A 150 -12.22 -4.60 9.52
N LEU A 151 -11.47 -5.62 9.90
CA LEU A 151 -10.69 -6.41 8.95
C LEU A 151 -11.62 -7.29 8.10
N LEU A 152 -11.42 -7.29 6.78
CA LEU A 152 -12.07 -8.22 5.87
C LEU A 152 -11.29 -9.55 5.87
N THR A 153 -12.00 -10.66 6.09
CA THR A 153 -11.40 -11.99 6.32
C THR A 153 -11.53 -12.95 5.14
N ASP A 154 -12.18 -12.52 4.06
CA ASP A 154 -12.39 -13.28 2.82
C ASP A 154 -11.17 -13.28 1.88
N THR A 155 -10.11 -12.56 2.23
CA THR A 155 -8.86 -12.46 1.46
C THR A 155 -7.62 -12.61 2.34
N SER A 156 -6.50 -12.98 1.71
CA SER A 156 -5.17 -12.91 2.32
C SER A 156 -4.57 -11.50 2.37
N ASP A 157 -5.25 -10.52 1.75
CA ASP A 157 -4.85 -9.12 1.77
C ASP A 157 -5.30 -8.43 3.06
N VAL A 158 -4.55 -7.42 3.47
CA VAL A 158 -4.91 -6.62 4.64
C VAL A 158 -5.88 -5.54 4.20
N ARG A 159 -7.17 -5.85 4.18
CA ARG A 159 -8.24 -4.92 3.80
C ARG A 159 -9.09 -4.54 5.01
N LEU A 160 -9.24 -3.24 5.23
CA LEU A 160 -10.07 -2.68 6.29
C LEU A 160 -11.33 -2.07 5.68
N ARG A 161 -12.49 -2.41 6.24
CA ARG A 161 -13.73 -1.69 6.03
C ARG A 161 -13.82 -0.56 7.05
N VAL A 162 -13.89 0.67 6.58
CA VAL A 162 -13.90 1.90 7.38
C VAL A 162 -15.26 2.59 7.27
N ASP A 163 -15.82 2.97 8.41
CA ASP A 163 -17.13 3.63 8.56
C ASP A 163 -18.27 2.88 7.84
N ASP A 164 -18.16 1.55 7.75
CA ASP A 164 -19.02 0.64 6.95
C ASP A 164 -19.28 1.10 5.50
N LYS A 165 -18.43 1.99 4.97
CA LYS A 165 -18.61 2.66 3.68
C LYS A 165 -17.42 2.51 2.75
N TYR A 166 -16.22 2.60 3.29
CA TYR A 166 -14.98 2.60 2.51
C TYR A 166 -14.22 1.29 2.71
N VAL A 167 -13.45 0.90 1.71
CA VAL A 167 -12.48 -0.19 1.82
C VAL A 167 -11.09 0.36 1.54
N VAL A 168 -10.16 0.10 2.45
CA VAL A 168 -8.74 0.42 2.27
C VAL A 168 -7.91 -0.85 2.38
N GLN A 169 -7.12 -1.12 1.35
CA GLN A 169 -6.08 -2.16 1.39
C GLN A 169 -4.78 -1.54 1.90
N ILE A 170 -4.07 -2.21 2.81
CA ILE A 170 -2.72 -1.83 3.20
C ILE A 170 -1.73 -2.85 2.65
N THR A 171 -0.93 -2.44 1.68
CA THR A 171 0.01 -3.31 0.97
C THR A 171 1.43 -3.07 1.46
N CYS A 172 2.04 -4.07 2.10
CA CYS A 172 3.46 -4.04 2.42
C CYS A 172 4.30 -4.08 1.14
N ALA A 173 5.25 -3.16 1.00
CA ALA A 173 6.10 -3.05 -0.19
C ALA A 173 7.55 -2.72 0.17
N PHE A 174 8.46 -3.01 -0.77
CA PHE A 174 9.85 -2.55 -0.72
C PHE A 174 10.12 -1.62 -1.89
N ARG A 175 10.67 -0.44 -1.61
CA ARG A 175 11.10 0.47 -2.67
C ARG A 175 12.44 -0.01 -3.24
N CYS A 176 12.46 -0.33 -4.53
CA CYS A 176 13.65 -0.79 -5.25
C CYS A 176 14.24 0.38 -6.04
N ASN A 177 15.21 1.08 -5.45
CA ASN A 177 15.86 2.23 -6.08
C ASN A 177 17.09 1.81 -6.90
N GLY A 178 17.37 2.51 -7.99
CA GLY A 178 18.61 2.32 -8.78
C GLY A 178 18.65 1.03 -9.61
N ILE A 179 17.51 0.35 -9.78
CA ILE A 179 17.37 -0.85 -10.59
C ILE A 179 16.12 -0.69 -11.46
N TRP A 180 16.22 -1.08 -12.73
CA TRP A 180 15.07 -1.19 -13.64
C TRP A 180 14.73 -2.67 -13.84
N PRO A 181 13.47 -3.10 -13.69
CA PRO A 181 13.08 -4.48 -13.96
C PRO A 181 13.41 -4.88 -15.41
N ARG A 182 13.79 -6.13 -15.63
CA ARG A 182 14.11 -6.63 -16.97
C ARG A 182 12.86 -6.82 -17.81
N SER A 183 11.73 -7.08 -17.17
CA SER A 183 10.44 -7.29 -17.82
C SER A 183 9.65 -6.01 -18.12
N ALA A 184 10.20 -4.83 -17.81
CA ALA A 184 9.51 -3.54 -17.91
C ALA A 184 9.56 -2.92 -19.32
#